data_AF-A0ABD7H8Y3-F1
#
_entry.id   AF-A0ABD7H8Y3-F1
#
_cell.length_a   1.000
_cell.length_b   1.000
_cell.length_c   1.000
_cell.angle_alpha   90.00
_cell.angle_beta   90.00
_cell.angle_gamma   90.00
#
_symmetry.space_group_name_H-M   'P 1'
#
loop_
_entity.id
_entity.type
_entity.pdbx_description
1 polymer ?
#
loop_
_entity_poly.entity_id
_entity_poly.type
_entity_poly.pdbx_seq_one_letter_code
_entity_poly.pdbx_strand_id
1 'polypeptide(L)'
;TVTDLLGTTTVAAAHHPHGYLSQPDPDTPALTGDRTARIAPTIDELGPTLVETVRRHDTLPRIAQAVVVAATRNYGVPDNETDLLHHKTTEIHQAVLTTYPNHDIATVVDWMLLAAINALIAGDQSGANYHLAWAIAAISTRRSR
;
A
#
# COMPACT_ATOMS: atom_id res chain seq x y z
N THR A 1 -13.27 -12.56 11.05
CA THR A 1 -14.03 -12.00 9.91
C THR A 1 -13.85 -10.49 9.90
N VAL A 2 -14.38 -9.76 8.90
CA VAL A 2 -14.28 -8.28 8.87
C VAL A 2 -14.97 -7.62 10.06
N THR A 3 -16.03 -8.23 10.61
CA THR A 3 -16.74 -7.72 11.78
C THR A 3 -15.90 -7.83 13.05
N ASP A 4 -15.04 -8.85 13.17
CA ASP A 4 -14.15 -9.01 14.32
C ASP A 4 -13.10 -7.89 14.38
N LEU A 5 -12.72 -7.34 13.22
CA LEU A 5 -11.77 -6.22 13.13
C LEU A 5 -12.36 -4.89 13.64
N LEU A 6 -13.68 -4.77 13.77
CA LEU A 6 -14.33 -3.54 14.23
C LEU A 6 -14.20 -3.33 15.75
N GLY A 7 -13.88 -4.38 16.51
CA GLY A 7 -13.85 -4.31 17.97
C GLY A 7 -15.24 -4.03 18.56
N THR A 8 -15.32 -3.19 19.60
CA THR A 8 -16.58 -2.86 20.26
C THR A 8 -17.30 -1.74 19.51
N THR A 9 -18.47 -2.04 18.93
CA THR A 9 -19.31 -1.08 18.20
C THR A 9 -20.79 -1.24 18.56
N THR A 10 -21.58 -0.19 18.38
CA THR A 10 -23.05 -0.21 18.62
C THR A 10 -23.84 -0.54 17.35
N VAL A 11 -23.29 -0.26 16.17
CA VAL A 11 -23.87 -0.54 14.86
C VAL A 11 -22.75 -0.99 13.92
N ALA A 12 -23.00 -2.03 13.13
CA ALA A 12 -22.05 -2.53 12.13
C ALA A 12 -22.79 -2.86 10.83
N ALA A 13 -22.17 -2.51 9.71
CA ALA A 13 -22.53 -2.97 8.38
C ALA A 13 -21.30 -3.63 7.76
N ALA A 14 -21.50 -4.73 7.03
CA ALA A 14 -20.41 -5.47 6.39
C ALA A 14 -20.80 -5.80 4.95
N HIS A 15 -19.80 -5.77 4.07
CA HIS A 15 -19.93 -6.22 2.69
C HIS A 15 -19.13 -7.52 2.50
N HIS A 16 -19.75 -8.50 1.83
CA HIS A 16 -19.08 -9.74 1.49
C HIS A 16 -18.31 -9.57 0.17
N PRO A 17 -17.06 -10.08 0.08
CA PRO A 17 -16.32 -10.10 -1.18
C PRO A 17 -17.15 -10.69 -2.32
N HIS A 18 -17.16 -10.04 -3.49
CA HIS A 18 -17.99 -10.38 -4.66
C HIS A 18 -19.50 -10.15 -4.49
N GLY A 19 -19.93 -9.51 -3.40
CA GLY A 19 -21.27 -8.99 -3.29
C GLY A 19 -21.51 -7.90 -4.35
N TYR A 20 -22.68 -7.89 -4.95
CA TYR A 20 -23.04 -6.83 -5.89
C TYR A 20 -23.15 -5.48 -5.17
N LEU A 21 -22.63 -4.43 -5.79
CA LEU A 21 -22.83 -3.03 -5.38
C LEU A 21 -23.60 -2.31 -6.48
N SER A 22 -24.70 -1.67 -6.09
CA SER A 22 -25.47 -0.81 -6.99
C SER A 22 -24.67 0.43 -7.40
N GLN A 23 -25.10 1.08 -8.48
CA GLN A 23 -24.56 2.39 -8.84
C GLN A 23 -24.80 3.41 -7.71
N PRO A 24 -23.87 4.37 -7.51
CA PRO A 24 -24.04 5.47 -6.56
C PRO A 24 -25.35 6.22 -6.81
N ASP A 25 -26.05 6.56 -5.72
CA ASP A 25 -27.21 7.45 -5.71
C ASP A 25 -26.81 8.88 -5.26
N PRO A 26 -27.71 9.87 -5.31
CA PRO A 26 -27.39 11.24 -4.87
C PRO A 26 -27.00 11.38 -3.39
N ASP A 27 -27.37 10.42 -2.54
CA ASP A 27 -27.06 10.42 -1.11
C ASP A 27 -25.72 9.69 -0.81
N THR A 28 -25.08 9.12 -1.84
CA THR A 28 -23.81 8.42 -1.71
C THR A 28 -22.72 9.39 -1.22
N PRO A 29 -22.02 9.08 -0.10
CA PRO A 29 -21.03 9.98 0.47
C PRO A 29 -19.88 10.32 -0.50
N ALA A 30 -19.47 11.59 -0.52
CA ALA A 30 -18.31 12.02 -1.30
C ALA A 30 -17.00 11.39 -0.77
N LEU A 31 -16.17 10.89 -1.67
CA LEU A 31 -14.87 10.25 -1.37
C LEU A 31 -13.80 11.30 -1.02
N THR A 32 -13.90 11.88 0.17
CA THR A 32 -13.00 12.95 0.65
C THR A 32 -12.14 12.54 1.85
N GLY A 33 -12.36 11.33 2.38
CA GLY A 33 -11.78 10.87 3.64
C GLY A 33 -10.38 10.26 3.57
N ASP A 34 -9.82 10.03 2.38
CA ASP A 34 -8.60 9.22 2.20
C ASP A 34 -7.41 9.73 3.00
N ARG A 35 -7.15 11.05 2.97
CA ARG A 35 -6.03 11.64 3.71
C ARG A 35 -6.22 11.51 5.22
N THR A 36 -7.46 11.65 5.70
CA THR A 36 -7.79 11.53 7.12
C THR A 36 -7.75 10.07 7.60
N ALA A 37 -8.03 9.11 6.72
CA ALA A 37 -8.02 7.69 7.04
C ALA A 37 -6.60 7.07 7.05
N ARG A 38 -5.63 7.67 6.35
CA ARG A 38 -4.23 7.21 6.30
C ARG A 38 -3.45 7.59 7.57
N ILE A 39 -3.91 7.09 8.70
CA ILE A 39 -3.28 7.27 10.01
C ILE A 39 -2.32 6.10 10.24
N ALA A 40 -1.05 6.41 10.43
CA ALA A 40 -0.03 5.44 10.82
C ALA A 40 1.04 6.12 11.69
N PRO A 41 1.78 5.36 12.52
CA PRO A 41 2.95 5.90 13.21
C PRO A 41 3.90 6.57 12.23
N THR A 42 4.46 7.71 12.62
CA THR A 42 5.50 8.39 11.84
C THR A 42 6.77 7.54 11.85
N ILE A 43 7.35 7.36 10.67
CA ILE A 43 8.62 6.68 10.48
C ILE A 43 9.71 7.73 10.40
N ASP A 44 10.61 7.69 11.38
CA ASP A 44 11.83 8.49 11.34
C ASP A 44 12.70 8.06 10.17
N GLU A 45 13.35 9.03 9.53
CA GLU A 45 14.19 8.80 8.36
C GLU A 45 13.47 7.98 7.27
N LEU A 46 12.23 8.39 6.93
CA LEU A 46 11.36 7.70 5.97
C LEU A 46 12.08 7.24 4.70
N GLY A 47 12.90 8.11 4.09
CA GLY A 47 13.65 7.78 2.88
C GLY A 47 14.65 6.62 3.10
N PRO A 48 15.65 6.77 3.99
CA PRO A 48 16.56 5.69 4.35
C PRO A 48 15.87 4.39 4.76
N THR A 49 14.80 4.47 5.57
CA THR A 49 14.05 3.29 6.02
C THR A 49 13.34 2.59 4.85
N LEU A 50 12.76 3.34 3.92
CA LEU A 50 12.12 2.78 2.73
C LEU A 50 13.15 2.10 1.82
N VAL A 51 14.28 2.75 1.54
CA VAL A 51 15.37 2.18 0.74
C VAL A 51 15.86 0.87 1.35
N GLU A 52 16.11 0.84 2.65
CA GLU A 52 16.59 -0.36 3.32
C GLU A 52 15.55 -1.49 3.33
N THR A 53 14.27 -1.14 3.50
CA THR A 53 13.18 -2.13 3.48
C THR A 53 13.01 -2.75 2.10
N VAL A 54 13.03 -1.92 1.04
CA VAL A 54 13.00 -2.36 -0.36
C VAL A 54 14.21 -3.22 -0.68
N ARG A 55 15.42 -2.84 -0.25
CA ARG A 55 16.66 -3.60 -0.47
C ARG A 55 16.62 -5.01 0.11
N ARG A 56 15.88 -5.22 1.21
CA ARG A 56 15.73 -6.53 1.88
C ARG A 56 14.64 -7.41 1.28
N HIS A 57 13.86 -6.90 0.32
CA HIS A 57 12.76 -7.61 -0.33
C HIS A 57 13.16 -8.01 -1.76
N ASP A 58 13.74 -9.21 -1.89
CA ASP A 58 14.29 -9.72 -3.16
C ASP A 58 13.22 -10.03 -4.23
N THR A 59 11.95 -10.14 -3.84
CA THR A 59 10.81 -10.41 -4.73
C THR A 59 10.34 -9.17 -5.51
N LEU A 60 10.79 -7.98 -5.11
CA LEU A 60 10.41 -6.74 -5.78
C LEU A 60 10.98 -6.64 -7.20
N PRO A 61 10.24 -6.03 -8.14
CA PRO A 61 10.76 -5.79 -9.48
C PRO A 61 11.99 -4.87 -9.40
N ARG A 62 13.02 -5.15 -10.22
CA ARG A 62 14.30 -4.43 -10.20
C ARG A 62 14.15 -2.90 -10.28
N ILE A 63 13.14 -2.43 -10.99
CA ILE A 63 12.83 -0.99 -11.11
C ILE A 63 12.59 -0.33 -9.75
N ALA A 64 12.02 -1.04 -8.78
CA ALA A 64 11.76 -0.51 -7.44
C ALA A 64 13.07 -0.10 -6.73
N GLN A 65 14.14 -0.89 -6.88
CA GLN A 65 15.45 -0.60 -6.27
C GLN A 65 16.08 0.67 -6.85
N ALA A 66 15.97 0.87 -8.16
CA ALA A 66 16.51 2.07 -8.81
C ALA A 66 15.70 3.31 -8.41
N VAL A 67 14.37 3.21 -8.53
CA VAL A 67 13.46 4.33 -8.35
C VAL A 67 13.37 4.79 -6.90
N VAL A 68 13.42 3.89 -5.91
CA VAL A 68 13.37 4.28 -4.49
C VAL A 68 14.57 5.17 -4.11
N VAL A 69 15.75 4.91 -4.66
CA VAL A 69 16.94 5.75 -4.40
C VAL A 69 16.80 7.11 -5.06
N ALA A 70 16.30 7.17 -6.30
CA ALA A 70 16.08 8.44 -7.00
C ALA A 70 15.00 9.30 -6.31
N ALA A 71 13.87 8.69 -5.94
CA ALA A 71 12.76 9.35 -5.26
C ALA A 71 13.16 9.90 -3.88
N THR A 72 13.94 9.15 -3.10
CA THR A 72 14.41 9.61 -1.77
C THR A 72 15.44 10.72 -1.81
N ARG A 73 16.19 10.84 -2.90
CA ARG A 73 17.17 11.92 -3.11
C ARG A 73 16.60 13.13 -3.82
N ASN A 74 15.30 13.11 -4.16
CA ASN A 74 14.61 14.17 -4.89
C ASN A 74 15.29 14.53 -6.23
N TYR A 75 15.89 13.53 -6.89
CA TYR A 75 16.60 13.73 -8.17
C TYR A 75 15.68 13.69 -9.39
N GLY A 76 14.37 13.53 -9.18
CA GLY A 76 13.41 13.23 -10.24
C GLY A 76 13.54 11.78 -10.71
N VAL A 77 12.41 11.17 -11.06
CA VAL A 77 12.35 9.82 -11.64
C VAL A 77 11.88 9.98 -13.07
N PRO A 78 12.57 9.42 -14.08
CA PRO A 78 12.10 9.46 -15.46
C PRO A 78 10.67 8.95 -15.62
N ASP A 79 9.88 9.58 -16.51
CA ASP A 79 8.46 9.25 -16.71
C ASP A 79 8.25 7.77 -17.05
N ASN A 80 9.09 7.22 -17.92
CA ASN A 80 9.03 5.80 -18.31
C ASN A 80 9.30 4.85 -17.14
N GLU A 81 10.15 5.24 -16.17
CA GLU A 81 10.41 4.45 -14.96
C GLU A 81 9.25 4.55 -13.97
N THR A 82 8.64 5.74 -13.87
CA THR A 82 7.42 5.97 -13.08
C THR A 82 6.25 5.15 -13.62
N ASP A 83 6.03 5.18 -14.94
CA ASP A 83 4.99 4.40 -15.61
C ASP A 83 5.20 2.89 -15.42
N LEU A 84 6.45 2.43 -15.56
CA LEU A 84 6.79 1.02 -15.33
C LEU A 84 6.52 0.60 -13.89
N LEU A 85 6.88 1.43 -12.91
CA LEU A 85 6.61 1.17 -11.49
C LEU A 85 5.10 1.11 -11.22
N HIS A 86 4.33 2.06 -11.77
CA HIS A 86 2.88 2.09 -11.63
C HIS A 86 2.22 0.86 -12.25
N HIS A 87 2.68 0.44 -13.43
CA HIS A 87 2.22 -0.77 -14.09
C HIS A 87 2.49 -2.02 -13.23
N LYS A 88 3.70 -2.18 -12.70
CA LYS A 88 4.04 -3.29 -11.79
C LYS A 88 3.22 -3.28 -10.50
N THR A 89 2.94 -2.10 -9.96
CA THR A 89 2.05 -1.95 -8.80
C THR A 89 0.64 -2.47 -9.12
N THR A 90 0.14 -2.16 -10.32
CA THR A 90 -1.18 -2.60 -10.78
C THR A 90 -1.23 -4.11 -11.02
N GLU A 91 -0.19 -4.70 -11.62
CA GLU A 91 -0.08 -6.16 -11.79
C GLU A 91 -0.16 -6.90 -10.44
N ILE A 92 0.63 -6.47 -9.44
CA ILE A 92 0.63 -7.11 -8.12
C ILE A 92 -0.72 -6.91 -7.42
N HIS A 93 -1.31 -5.72 -7.50
CA HIS A 93 -2.65 -5.46 -6.97
C HIS A 93 -3.69 -6.44 -7.53
N GLN A 94 -3.72 -6.63 -8.86
CA GLN A 94 -4.65 -7.56 -9.49
C GLN A 94 -4.38 -9.01 -9.07
N ALA A 95 -3.11 -9.41 -8.94
CA ALA A 95 -2.74 -10.75 -8.49
C ALA A 95 -3.22 -11.03 -7.04
N VAL A 96 -3.10 -10.04 -6.14
CA VAL A 96 -3.61 -10.12 -4.76
C VAL A 96 -5.14 -10.28 -4.76
N LEU A 97 -5.85 -9.45 -5.51
CA LEU A 97 -7.32 -9.53 -5.56
C LEU A 97 -7.82 -10.84 -6.17
N THR A 98 -7.17 -11.32 -7.22
CA THR A 98 -7.55 -12.58 -7.90
C THR A 98 -7.36 -13.80 -6.99
N THR A 99 -6.39 -13.76 -6.08
CA THR A 99 -6.10 -14.87 -5.16
C THR A 99 -6.81 -14.74 -3.82
N TYR A 100 -7.50 -13.61 -3.57
CA TYR A 100 -8.25 -13.38 -2.34
C TYR A 100 -9.36 -14.46 -2.14
N PRO A 101 -9.55 -15.01 -0.93
CA PRO A 101 -8.89 -14.65 0.35
C PRO A 101 -7.56 -15.37 0.62
N ASN A 102 -7.09 -16.20 -0.31
CA ASN A 102 -5.92 -17.08 -0.14
C ASN A 102 -4.61 -16.45 -0.67
N HIS A 103 -4.52 -15.13 -0.71
CA HIS A 103 -3.35 -14.41 -1.20
C HIS A 103 -2.15 -14.60 -0.26
N ASP A 104 -0.94 -14.58 -0.81
CA ASP A 104 0.28 -14.56 -0.01
C ASP A 104 0.49 -13.16 0.58
N ILE A 105 0.72 -13.10 1.90
CA ILE A 105 1.06 -11.87 2.62
C ILE A 105 2.35 -11.26 2.07
N ALA A 106 3.30 -12.06 1.58
CA ALA A 106 4.52 -11.53 0.96
C ALA A 106 4.20 -10.66 -0.27
N THR A 107 3.26 -11.10 -1.11
CA THR A 107 2.79 -10.34 -2.27
C THR A 107 2.08 -9.04 -1.86
N VAL A 108 1.34 -9.06 -0.75
CA VAL A 108 0.71 -7.84 -0.19
C VAL A 108 1.77 -6.86 0.32
N VAL A 109 2.84 -7.35 0.97
CA VAL A 109 3.95 -6.50 1.40
C VAL A 109 4.65 -5.87 0.20
N ASP A 110 4.92 -6.64 -0.85
CA ASP A 110 5.50 -6.10 -2.08
C ASP A 110 4.62 -5.00 -2.69
N TRP A 111 3.30 -5.21 -2.72
CA TRP A 111 2.35 -4.18 -3.15
C TRP A 111 2.42 -2.91 -2.30
N MET A 112 2.47 -3.04 -0.97
CA MET A 112 2.60 -1.90 -0.05
C MET A 112 3.91 -1.13 -0.28
N LEU A 113 5.03 -1.83 -0.51
CA LEU A 113 6.31 -1.18 -0.79
C LEU A 113 6.30 -0.43 -2.12
N LEU A 114 5.72 -1.00 -3.18
CA LEU A 114 5.56 -0.28 -4.45
C LEU A 114 4.63 0.93 -4.31
N ALA A 115 3.54 0.83 -3.54
CA ALA A 115 2.64 1.94 -3.26
C ALA A 115 3.35 3.07 -2.49
N ALA A 116 4.22 2.72 -1.53
CA ALA A 116 5.04 3.71 -0.81
C ALA A 116 5.98 4.48 -1.74
N ILE A 117 6.63 3.79 -2.69
CA ILE A 117 7.51 4.43 -3.67
C ILE A 117 6.70 5.35 -4.60
N ASN A 118 5.55 4.90 -5.14
CA ASN A 118 4.69 5.75 -5.97
C ASN A 118 4.23 7.01 -5.24
N ALA A 119 3.82 6.88 -3.97
CA ALA A 119 3.43 8.02 -3.15
C ALA A 119 4.59 9.01 -2.96
N LEU A 120 5.82 8.50 -2.76
CA LEU A 120 7.01 9.34 -2.63
C LEU A 120 7.32 10.10 -3.93
N ILE A 121 7.22 9.45 -5.10
CA ILE A 121 7.38 10.11 -6.42
C ILE A 121 6.36 11.23 -6.60
N ALA A 122 5.12 11.01 -6.17
CA ALA A 122 4.05 11.99 -6.23
C ALA A 122 4.17 13.11 -5.17
N GLY A 123 5.20 13.09 -4.32
CA GLY A 123 5.37 14.04 -3.21
C GLY A 123 4.40 13.82 -2.03
N ASP A 124 3.65 12.71 -2.01
CA ASP A 124 2.74 12.33 -0.92
C ASP A 124 3.50 11.61 0.21
N GLN A 125 4.16 12.40 1.06
CA GLN A 125 4.90 11.89 2.23
C GLN A 125 4.00 11.12 3.21
N SER A 126 2.75 11.56 3.37
CA SER A 126 1.80 10.91 4.28
C SER A 126 1.41 9.53 3.75
N GLY A 127 1.14 9.42 2.44
CA GLY A 127 0.88 8.14 1.78
C GLY A 127 2.08 7.20 1.82
N ALA A 128 3.28 7.72 1.56
CA ALA A 128 4.51 6.93 1.64
C ALA A 128 4.75 6.37 3.04
N ASN A 129 4.60 7.21 4.08
CA ASN A 129 4.68 6.80 5.48
C ASN A 129 3.65 5.72 5.82
N TYR A 130 2.39 5.93 5.44
CA TYR A 130 1.29 5.00 5.71
C TYR A 130 1.56 3.61 5.12
N HIS A 131 1.95 3.55 3.84
CA HIS A 131 2.20 2.28 3.17
C HIS A 131 3.42 1.55 3.74
N LEU A 132 4.50 2.27 4.06
CA LEU A 132 5.68 1.66 4.67
C LEU A 132 5.40 1.15 6.09
N ALA A 133 4.63 1.89 6.90
CA ALA A 133 4.26 1.46 8.25
C ALA A 133 3.47 0.15 8.22
N TRP A 134 2.52 0.01 7.30
CA TRP A 134 1.78 -1.24 7.09
C TRP A 134 2.67 -2.38 6.59
N ALA A 135 3.60 -2.12 5.68
CA ALA A 135 4.56 -3.12 5.23
C ALA A 135 5.41 -3.65 6.40
N ILE A 136 5.95 -2.76 7.24
CA ILE A 136 6.74 -3.13 8.42
C ILE A 136 5.91 -3.96 9.41
N ALA A 137 4.67 -3.56 9.67
CA ALA A 137 3.77 -4.31 10.56
C ALA A 137 3.46 -5.71 10.03
N ALA A 138 3.18 -5.84 8.73
CA ALA A 138 2.92 -7.13 8.08
C ALA A 138 4.14 -8.06 8.10
N ILE A 139 5.33 -7.52 7.79
CA ILE A 139 6.61 -8.26 7.89
C ILE A 139 6.84 -8.76 9.32
N SER A 140 6.62 -7.90 10.31
CA SER A 140 6.85 -8.23 11.72
C SER A 140 5.91 -9.34 12.20
N THR A 141 4.63 -9.26 11.82
CA THR A 141 3.62 -10.28 12.17
C THR A 141 3.94 -11.65 11.58
N ARG A 142 4.54 -11.70 10.38
CA ARG A 142 4.98 -12.96 9.76
C ARG A 142 6.13 -13.61 10.54
N ARG A 143 7.07 -12.83 11.08
CA ARG A 143 8.21 -13.36 11.84
C ARG A 143 7.82 -13.93 13.20
N SER A 144 6.69 -13.48 13.77
CA SER A 144 6.16 -13.98 15.04
C SER A 144 5.32 -15.26 14.93
N ARG A 145 5.05 -15.74 13.72
CA ARG A 145 4.32 -16.98 13.44
C ARG A 145 5.29 -18.08 13.07
#